data_AF-A0A3M1SFY3-F1
#
_entry.id   AF-A0A3M1SFY3-F1
#
_cell.length_a   1.000
_cell.length_b   1.000
_cell.length_c   1.000
_cell.angle_alpha   90.00
_cell.angle_beta   90.00
_cell.angle_gamma   90.00
#
_symmetry.space_group_name_H-M   'P 1'
#
loop_
_entity.id
_entity.type
_entity.pdbx_description
1 polymer ?
#
loop_
_entity_poly.entity_id
_entity_poly.type
_entity_poly.pdbx_seq_one_letter_code
_entity_poly.pdbx_strand_id
1 'polypeptide(L)'
;MRCFGTLLAVALVFVLLTTGLALSEDDPVLGKIGKWEIRLSDFEKIINLYDAEKQKAIRQDMNNMKNLLKRIVKTKLIADYARENGYTDTYEMKKQIELITNDMIAVQYLNKVVAKRAKVTEKEIEEYYKAHLDEFKLPERVRARHILIKVPKNATEKEK
;
A
#
# COMPACT_ATOMS: atom_id res chain seq x y z
N MET A 1 59.75 34.38 -43.98
CA MET A 1 59.12 35.61 -43.45
C MET A 1 57.66 35.32 -43.16
N ARG A 2 57.24 35.51 -41.89
CA ARG A 2 55.87 35.79 -41.37
C ARG A 2 54.78 34.74 -41.66
N CYS A 3 53.81 34.40 -40.81
CA CYS A 3 53.43 34.53 -39.40
C CYS A 3 52.00 33.92 -39.33
N PHE A 4 51.51 33.62 -38.13
CA PHE A 4 50.17 33.11 -37.77
C PHE A 4 50.00 31.59 -37.89
N GLY A 5 49.77 30.83 -36.82
CA GLY A 5 49.35 31.22 -35.47
C GLY A 5 48.29 30.24 -35.00
N THR A 6 48.71 29.24 -34.24
CA THR A 6 47.95 28.58 -33.15
C THR A 6 46.42 28.62 -33.27
N LEU A 7 45.84 27.68 -34.03
CA LEU A 7 44.41 27.38 -33.92
C LEU A 7 44.24 26.12 -33.08
N LEU A 8 44.24 26.40 -31.78
CA LEU A 8 43.73 25.64 -30.65
C LEU A 8 43.17 24.25 -30.95
N ALA A 9 43.87 23.27 -30.35
CA ALA A 9 43.38 21.97 -29.95
C ALA A 9 42.14 22.07 -29.03
N VAL A 10 40.96 22.37 -29.59
CA VAL A 10 39.67 22.35 -28.87
C VAL A 10 38.65 21.41 -29.54
N ALA A 11 38.97 20.84 -30.70
CA ALA A 11 38.08 19.89 -31.37
C ALA A 11 38.07 18.47 -30.78
N LEU A 12 38.90 18.18 -29.76
CA LEU A 12 39.02 16.83 -29.16
C LEU A 12 38.56 16.74 -27.69
N VAL A 13 37.98 17.81 -27.14
CA VAL A 13 37.35 17.80 -25.80
C VAL A 13 35.82 17.97 -25.88
N PHE A 14 35.27 18.33 -27.04
CA PHE A 14 33.81 18.47 -27.21
C PHE A 14 33.08 17.18 -27.59
N VAL A 15 33.78 16.06 -27.76
CA VAL A 15 33.18 14.74 -28.02
C VAL A 15 33.03 13.91 -26.72
N LEU A 16 33.56 14.39 -25.59
CA LEU A 16 33.41 13.76 -24.28
C LEU A 16 32.28 14.37 -23.41
N LEU A 17 31.51 15.33 -23.96
CA LEU A 17 30.36 15.94 -23.29
C LEU A 17 29.00 15.50 -23.87
N THR A 18 28.98 14.68 -24.92
CA THR A 18 27.74 14.09 -25.46
C THR A 18 27.51 12.65 -25.02
N THR A 19 28.50 11.99 -24.40
CA THR A 19 28.23 10.85 -23.51
C THR A 19 27.79 11.38 -22.15
N GLY A 20 26.75 12.22 -22.14
CA GLY A 20 25.91 12.28 -20.96
C GLY A 20 25.49 10.84 -20.68
N LEU A 21 25.79 10.37 -19.47
CA LEU A 21 25.20 9.16 -18.91
C LEU A 21 23.70 9.22 -19.15
N ALA A 22 23.22 8.67 -20.25
CA ALA A 22 21.85 8.23 -20.36
C ALA A 22 21.80 6.91 -19.58
N LEU A 23 21.82 7.03 -18.25
CA LEU A 23 21.10 6.08 -17.42
C LEU A 23 19.62 6.31 -17.76
N SER A 24 19.18 5.74 -18.88
CA SER A 24 17.78 5.43 -19.10
C SER A 24 17.47 4.39 -18.04
N GLU A 25 16.99 4.84 -16.89
CA GLU A 25 16.15 4.01 -16.06
C GLU A 25 14.94 3.70 -16.96
N ASP A 26 14.90 2.50 -17.54
CA ASP A 26 13.84 2.04 -18.43
C ASP A 26 12.52 1.97 -17.65
N ASP A 27 11.88 3.13 -17.45
CA ASP A 27 10.62 3.30 -16.75
C ASP A 27 9.54 3.74 -17.74
N PRO A 28 8.91 2.79 -18.45
CA PRO A 28 8.00 3.10 -19.54
C PRO A 28 6.74 3.80 -19.04
N VAL A 29 6.25 4.76 -19.83
CA VAL A 29 4.98 5.44 -19.57
C VAL A 29 3.83 4.54 -19.97
N LEU A 30 3.05 4.11 -18.98
CA LEU A 30 1.86 3.27 -19.15
C LEU A 30 0.62 4.08 -19.54
N GLY A 31 0.60 5.38 -19.27
CA GLY A 31 -0.49 6.26 -19.67
C GLY A 31 -0.26 7.73 -19.35
N LYS A 32 -1.01 8.62 -20.00
CA LYS A 32 -0.92 10.08 -19.81
C LYS A 32 -2.30 10.69 -19.56
N ILE A 33 -2.42 11.55 -18.56
CA ILE A 33 -3.66 12.26 -18.20
C ILE A 33 -3.32 13.73 -17.98
N GLY A 34 -3.66 14.59 -18.93
CA GLY A 34 -3.27 16.01 -18.88
C GLY A 34 -1.75 16.16 -18.75
N LYS A 35 -1.30 16.75 -17.64
CA LYS A 35 0.12 16.95 -17.31
C LYS A 35 0.80 15.74 -16.64
N TRP A 36 0.05 14.68 -16.34
CA TRP A 36 0.53 13.57 -15.54
C TRP A 36 0.90 12.38 -16.42
N GLU A 37 2.02 11.74 -16.12
CA GLU A 37 2.47 10.51 -16.76
C GLU A 37 2.48 9.39 -15.71
N ILE A 38 1.73 8.33 -15.95
CA ILE A 38 1.73 7.14 -15.10
C ILE A 38 2.82 6.23 -15.63
N ARG A 39 3.87 6.05 -14.83
CA ARG A 39 5.01 5.20 -15.16
C ARG A 39 4.85 3.80 -14.59
N LEU A 40 5.61 2.86 -15.14
CA LEU A 40 5.61 1.48 -14.65
C LEU A 40 6.05 1.42 -13.19
N SER A 41 7.08 2.17 -12.81
CA SER A 41 7.57 2.23 -11.42
C SER A 41 6.49 2.68 -10.43
N ASP A 42 5.68 3.67 -10.78
CA ASP A 42 4.59 4.15 -9.92
C ASP A 42 3.47 3.13 -9.79
N PHE A 43 3.16 2.46 -10.88
CA PHE A 43 2.17 1.40 -10.89
C PHE A 43 2.62 0.18 -10.08
N GLU A 44 3.90 -0.19 -10.17
CA GLU A 44 4.53 -1.24 -9.37
C GLU A 44 4.53 -0.92 -7.87
N LYS A 45 4.81 0.34 -7.48
CA LYS A 45 4.68 0.77 -6.08
C LYS A 45 3.26 0.54 -5.55
N ILE A 46 2.24 0.80 -6.37
CA ILE A 46 0.84 0.58 -5.99
C ILE A 46 0.52 -0.90 -5.86
N ILE A 47 1.01 -1.75 -6.77
CA ILE A 47 0.83 -3.21 -6.67
C ILE A 47 1.43 -3.74 -5.37
N ASN A 48 2.60 -3.23 -4.98
CA ASN A 48 3.30 -3.64 -3.76
C ASN A 48 2.61 -3.21 -2.45
N LEU A 49 1.57 -2.38 -2.52
CA LEU A 49 0.72 -2.06 -1.36
C LEU A 49 -0.28 -3.18 -1.03
N TYR A 50 -0.55 -4.09 -1.97
CA TYR A 50 -1.44 -5.22 -1.76
C TYR A 50 -0.71 -6.42 -1.13
N ASP A 51 -1.47 -7.35 -0.57
CA ASP A 51 -0.95 -8.64 -0.10
C ASP A 51 -0.39 -9.51 -1.25
N ALA A 52 0.44 -10.50 -0.92
CA ALA A 52 1.16 -11.31 -1.90
C ALA A 52 0.23 -12.09 -2.86
N GLU A 53 -0.94 -12.51 -2.40
CA GLU A 53 -1.92 -13.22 -3.21
C GLU A 53 -2.51 -12.29 -4.27
N LYS A 54 -2.95 -11.09 -3.86
CA LYS A 54 -3.46 -10.07 -4.78
C LYS A 54 -2.39 -9.60 -5.76
N GLN A 55 -1.15 -9.41 -5.31
CA GLN A 55 -0.04 -9.06 -6.20
C GLN A 55 0.12 -10.08 -7.32
N LYS A 56 0.14 -11.37 -6.96
CA LYS A 56 0.25 -12.46 -7.93
C LYS A 56 -0.92 -12.47 -8.90
N ALA A 57 -2.15 -12.33 -8.40
CA ALA A 57 -3.36 -12.28 -9.24
C ALA A 57 -3.35 -11.10 -10.22
N ILE A 58 -2.83 -9.93 -9.82
CA ILE A 58 -2.70 -8.76 -10.68
C ILE A 58 -1.64 -8.98 -11.76
N ARG A 59 -0.48 -9.53 -11.39
CA ARG A 59 0.66 -9.72 -12.31
C ARG A 59 0.44 -10.81 -13.34
N GLN A 60 -0.32 -11.84 -13.01
CA GLN A 60 -0.51 -13.01 -13.87
C GLN A 60 -1.55 -12.78 -14.98
N ASP A 61 -2.46 -11.83 -14.82
CA ASP A 61 -3.54 -11.57 -15.78
C ASP A 61 -3.47 -10.13 -16.30
N MET A 62 -3.23 -10.00 -17.60
CA MET A 62 -3.23 -8.73 -18.33
C MET A 62 -4.54 -7.93 -18.15
N ASN A 63 -5.69 -8.60 -17.98
CA ASN A 63 -6.95 -7.94 -17.72
C ASN A 63 -6.99 -7.32 -16.32
N ASN A 64 -6.49 -8.02 -15.30
CA ASN A 64 -6.40 -7.47 -13.95
C ASN A 64 -5.48 -6.25 -13.93
N MET A 65 -4.35 -6.34 -14.63
CA MET A 65 -3.41 -5.24 -14.80
C MET A 65 -4.07 -4.01 -15.44
N LYS A 66 -4.75 -4.21 -16.58
CA LYS A 66 -5.47 -3.15 -17.29
C LYS A 66 -6.61 -2.55 -16.47
N ASN A 67 -7.35 -3.38 -15.74
CA ASN A 67 -8.45 -2.93 -14.88
C ASN A 67 -7.93 -2.09 -13.71
N LEU A 68 -6.83 -2.50 -13.08
CA LEU A 68 -6.19 -1.74 -12.03
C LEU A 68 -5.68 -0.39 -12.53
N LEU A 69 -4.97 -0.38 -13.67
CA LEU A 69 -4.48 0.84 -14.30
C LEU A 69 -5.64 1.80 -14.63
N LYS A 70 -6.70 1.30 -15.27
CA LYS A 70 -7.90 2.07 -15.58
C LYS A 70 -8.56 2.66 -14.33
N ARG A 71 -8.61 1.89 -13.24
CA ARG A 71 -9.15 2.37 -11.95
C ARG A 71 -8.29 3.50 -11.39
N ILE A 72 -6.97 3.35 -11.36
CA ILE A 72 -6.03 4.37 -10.86
C ILE A 72 -6.20 5.67 -11.66
N VAL A 73 -6.16 5.55 -13.00
CA VAL A 73 -6.40 6.66 -13.94
C VAL A 73 -7.72 7.38 -13.61
N LYS A 74 -8.82 6.62 -13.50
CA LYS A 74 -10.16 7.17 -13.25
C LYS A 74 -10.26 7.87 -11.90
N THR A 75 -9.83 7.21 -10.82
CA THR A 75 -9.86 7.78 -9.46
C THR A 75 -9.06 9.07 -9.41
N LYS A 76 -7.90 9.07 -10.06
CA LYS A 76 -7.02 10.22 -10.11
C LYS A 76 -7.66 11.40 -10.84
N LEU A 77 -8.22 11.17 -12.02
CA LEU A 77 -8.91 12.20 -12.80
C LEU A 77 -10.04 12.85 -11.98
N ILE A 78 -10.84 12.04 -11.29
CA ILE A 78 -11.93 12.53 -10.44
C ILE A 78 -11.38 13.34 -9.26
N ALA A 79 -10.34 12.86 -8.59
CA ALA A 79 -9.73 13.54 -7.46
C ALA A 79 -9.07 14.87 -7.87
N ASP A 80 -8.44 14.91 -9.03
CA ASP A 80 -7.84 16.13 -9.59
C ASP A 80 -8.93 17.16 -9.90
N TYR A 81 -10.02 16.75 -10.57
CA TYR A 81 -11.19 17.60 -10.80
C TYR A 81 -11.80 18.11 -9.49
N ALA A 82 -11.95 17.24 -8.48
CA ALA A 82 -12.48 17.64 -7.17
C ALA A 82 -11.59 18.70 -6.48
N ARG A 83 -10.26 18.56 -6.57
CA ARG A 83 -9.30 19.56 -6.04
C ARG A 83 -9.41 20.89 -6.77
N GLU A 84 -9.46 20.88 -8.09
CA GLU A 84 -9.58 22.09 -8.91
C GLU A 84 -10.89 22.85 -8.66
N ASN A 85 -11.94 22.14 -8.28
CA ASN A 85 -13.26 22.72 -7.99
C ASN A 85 -13.50 22.97 -6.49
N GLY A 86 -12.45 22.96 -5.66
CA GLY A 86 -12.53 23.36 -4.25
C GLY A 86 -13.19 22.35 -3.30
N TYR A 87 -13.51 21.13 -3.76
CA TYR A 87 -14.12 20.09 -2.91
C TYR A 87 -13.17 19.58 -1.81
N THR A 88 -11.87 19.89 -1.90
CA THR A 88 -10.88 19.58 -0.86
C THR A 88 -10.60 20.72 0.10
N ASP A 89 -11.17 21.90 -0.15
CA ASP A 89 -10.84 23.11 0.63
C ASP A 89 -11.73 23.31 1.86
N THR A 90 -12.81 22.53 1.97
CA THR A 90 -13.68 22.52 3.14
C THR A 90 -12.93 22.12 4.39
N TYR A 91 -13.37 22.64 5.53
CA TYR A 91 -12.76 22.33 6.82
C TYR A 91 -12.85 20.83 7.13
N GLU A 92 -14.00 20.23 6.87
CA GLU A 92 -14.29 18.81 7.11
C GLU A 92 -13.37 17.91 6.28
N MET A 93 -13.16 18.22 5.00
CA MET A 93 -12.29 17.42 4.13
C MET A 93 -10.83 17.54 4.55
N LYS A 94 -10.37 18.76 4.89
CA LYS A 94 -9.01 18.97 5.42
C LYS A 94 -8.78 18.16 6.70
N LYS A 95 -9.75 18.14 7.62
CA LYS A 95 -9.66 17.36 8.86
C LYS A 95 -9.66 15.85 8.60
N GLN A 96 -10.45 15.37 7.65
CA GLN A 96 -10.43 13.96 7.26
C GLN A 96 -9.08 13.55 6.65
N ILE A 97 -8.54 14.38 5.76
CA ILE A 97 -7.22 14.14 5.16
C ILE A 97 -6.13 14.13 6.24
N GLU A 98 -6.16 15.08 7.18
CA GLU A 98 -5.21 15.17 8.29
C GLU A 98 -5.24 13.90 9.15
N LEU A 99 -6.43 13.45 9.55
CA LEU A 99 -6.60 12.24 10.36
C LEU A 99 -6.04 11.00 9.65
N ILE A 100 -6.45 10.78 8.40
CA ILE A 100 -5.97 9.64 7.60
C ILE A 100 -4.46 9.69 7.40
N THR A 101 -3.91 10.89 7.17
CA THR A 101 -2.46 11.08 6.97
C THR A 101 -1.69 10.74 8.24
N ASN A 102 -2.14 11.22 9.39
CA ASN A 102 -1.50 10.94 10.68
C ASN A 102 -1.52 9.45 11.01
N ASP A 103 -2.66 8.79 10.83
CA ASP A 103 -2.80 7.34 11.05
C ASP A 103 -1.87 6.55 10.12
N MET A 104 -1.81 6.92 8.84
CA MET A 104 -0.97 6.24 7.86
C MET A 104 0.52 6.43 8.19
N ILE A 105 0.95 7.64 8.59
CA ILE A 105 2.32 7.91 9.01
C ILE A 105 2.67 7.06 10.24
N ALA A 106 1.80 7.02 11.25
CA ALA A 106 2.02 6.23 12.45
C ALA A 106 2.22 4.74 12.13
N VAL A 107 1.32 4.17 11.33
CA VAL A 107 1.41 2.75 10.90
C VAL A 107 2.70 2.49 10.11
N GLN A 108 3.07 3.38 9.18
CA GLN A 108 4.30 3.23 8.41
C GLN A 108 5.56 3.29 9.28
N TYR A 109 5.59 4.19 10.27
CA TYR A 109 6.68 4.27 11.24
C TYR A 109 6.79 3.00 12.07
N LEU A 110 5.68 2.51 12.64
CA LEU A 110 5.64 1.27 13.40
C LEU A 110 6.14 0.08 12.57
N ASN A 111 5.67 -0.07 11.34
CA ASN A 111 6.08 -1.18 10.47
C ASN A 111 7.55 -1.12 10.06
N LYS A 112 8.07 0.07 9.74
CA LYS A 112 9.46 0.21 9.25
C LYS A 112 10.48 0.23 10.37
N VAL A 113 10.15 0.84 11.50
CA VAL A 113 11.10 1.13 12.59
C VAL A 113 10.91 0.20 13.76
N VAL A 114 9.67 0.03 14.23
CA VAL A 114 9.40 -0.74 15.45
C VAL A 114 9.41 -2.24 15.17
N ALA A 115 8.60 -2.70 14.19
CA ALA A 115 8.48 -4.12 13.87
C ALA A 115 9.81 -4.74 13.37
N LYS A 116 10.64 -3.98 12.65
CA LYS A 116 11.97 -4.45 12.21
C LYS A 116 13.00 -4.51 13.34
N ARG A 117 12.80 -3.76 14.43
CA ARG A 117 13.70 -3.75 15.60
C ARG A 117 13.25 -4.75 16.68
N ALA A 118 11.97 -5.06 16.75
CA ALA A 118 11.44 -6.10 17.62
C ALA A 118 11.88 -7.48 17.09
N LYS A 119 12.93 -8.04 17.70
CA LYS A 119 13.33 -9.43 17.48
C LYS A 119 12.68 -10.28 18.55
N VAL A 120 11.66 -11.04 18.19
CA VAL A 120 11.10 -12.09 19.05
C VAL A 120 11.96 -13.34 18.87
N THR A 121 12.41 -13.92 19.98
CA THR A 121 13.22 -15.13 19.99
C THR A 121 12.34 -16.38 20.10
N GLU A 122 12.83 -17.51 19.60
CA GLU A 122 12.13 -18.80 19.71
C GLU A 122 11.81 -19.15 21.18
N LYS A 123 12.71 -18.80 22.11
CA LYS A 123 12.54 -19.01 23.55
C LYS A 123 11.36 -18.19 24.10
N GLU A 124 11.23 -16.93 23.72
CA GLU A 124 10.10 -16.08 24.12
C GLU A 124 8.76 -16.60 23.57
N ILE A 125 8.78 -17.16 22.34
CA ILE A 125 7.60 -17.81 21.75
C ILE A 125 7.22 -19.04 22.57
N GLU A 126 8.18 -19.91 22.91
CA GLU A 126 7.95 -21.12 23.68
C GLU A 126 7.46 -20.81 25.11
N GLU A 127 8.07 -19.82 25.77
CA GLU A 127 7.66 -19.35 27.09
C GLU A 127 6.25 -18.77 27.08
N TYR A 128 5.92 -17.93 26.09
CA TYR A 128 4.57 -17.37 25.94
C TYR A 128 3.53 -18.47 25.70
N TYR A 129 3.82 -19.42 24.79
CA TYR A 129 2.91 -20.53 24.49
C TYR A 129 2.64 -21.39 25.73
N LYS A 130 3.68 -21.77 26.48
CA LYS A 130 3.54 -22.56 27.71
C LYS A 130 2.76 -21.81 28.79
N ALA A 131 2.97 -20.50 28.91
CA ALA A 131 2.27 -19.67 29.90
C ALA A 131 0.80 -19.41 29.55
N HIS A 132 0.41 -19.51 28.27
CA HIS A 132 -0.94 -19.19 27.79
C HIS A 132 -1.64 -20.38 27.10
N LEU A 133 -1.32 -21.61 27.50
CA LEU A 133 -1.89 -22.83 26.91
C LEU A 133 -3.42 -22.83 26.84
N ASP A 134 -4.10 -22.17 27.79
CA ASP A 134 -5.56 -22.06 27.82
C ASP A 134 -6.14 -21.27 26.64
N GLU A 135 -5.41 -20.30 26.08
CA GLU A 135 -5.82 -19.53 24.89
C GLU A 135 -5.79 -20.36 23.61
N PHE A 136 -4.98 -21.43 23.60
CA PHE A 136 -4.77 -22.29 22.44
C PHE A 136 -5.58 -23.60 22.51
N LYS A 137 -6.47 -23.74 23.50
CA LYS A 137 -7.40 -24.88 23.59
C LYS A 137 -8.63 -24.64 22.74
N LEU A 138 -9.05 -25.65 21.99
CA LEU A 138 -10.41 -25.69 21.46
C LEU A 138 -11.35 -26.12 22.60
N PRO A 139 -12.28 -25.25 23.05
CA PRO A 139 -13.23 -25.62 24.09
C PRO A 139 -14.14 -26.75 23.59
N GLU A 140 -14.66 -27.55 24.52
CA GLU A 140 -15.61 -28.60 24.19
C GLU A 140 -16.86 -27.98 23.53
N ARG A 141 -17.23 -28.52 22.36
CA ARG A 141 -18.41 -28.08 21.62
C ARG A 141 -19.41 -29.21 21.59
N VAL A 142 -20.57 -28.99 22.22
CA VAL A 142 -21.70 -29.92 22.15
C VAL A 142 -22.77 -29.38 21.20
N ARG A 143 -23.42 -30.29 20.48
CA ARG A 143 -24.57 -29.97 19.62
C ARG A 143 -25.86 -30.23 20.39
N ALA A 144 -26.42 -29.19 20.98
CA ALA A 144 -27.69 -29.27 21.71
C ALA A 144 -28.90 -28.88 20.85
N ARG A 145 -30.06 -29.46 21.17
CA ARG A 145 -31.38 -29.00 20.73
C ARG A 145 -32.20 -28.73 21.99
N HIS A 146 -32.90 -27.60 22.06
CA HIS A 146 -33.77 -27.28 23.19
C HIS A 146 -35.13 -26.77 22.71
N ILE A 147 -36.17 -27.05 23.49
CA ILE A 147 -37.51 -26.48 23.33
C ILE A 147 -37.75 -25.64 24.59
N LEU A 148 -38.02 -24.35 24.41
CA LEU A 148 -38.37 -23.44 25.50
C LEU A 148 -39.89 -23.37 25.62
N ILE A 149 -40.43 -23.79 26.76
CA ILE A 149 -41.86 -23.66 27.08
C ILE A 149 -42.01 -22.57 28.14
N LYS A 150 -42.91 -21.61 27.89
CA LYS A 150 -43.19 -20.53 28.83
C LYS A 150 -44.18 -21.03 29.88
N VAL A 151 -43.77 -21.00 31.14
CA VAL A 151 -44.63 -21.34 32.29
C VAL A 151 -44.96 -20.09 33.12
N PRO A 152 -46.12 -20.04 33.80
CA PRO A 152 -46.49 -18.94 34.70
C PRO A 152 -45.46 -18.73 35.82
N LYS A 153 -45.33 -17.50 36.32
CA LYS A 153 -44.35 -17.16 37.40
C LYS A 153 -44.59 -17.94 38.70
N ASN A 154 -45.82 -18.38 38.94
CA ASN A 154 -46.24 -19.15 40.11
C ASN A 154 -46.34 -20.65 39.83
N ALA A 155 -45.80 -21.14 38.71
CA ALA A 155 -45.76 -22.58 38.43
C ALA A 155 -44.99 -23.30 39.54
N THR A 156 -45.63 -24.34 40.09
CA THR A 156 -45.01 -25.25 41.04
C THR A 156 -43.92 -26.07 40.35
N GLU A 157 -42.99 -26.68 41.10
CA GLU A 157 -41.91 -27.51 40.52
C GLU A 157 -42.43 -28.70 39.69
N LYS A 158 -43.70 -29.10 39.85
CA LYS A 158 -44.35 -30.13 39.02
C LYS A 158 -44.89 -29.59 37.69
N GLU A 159 -44.97 -28.28 37.52
CA GLU A 159 -45.55 -27.58 36.37
C GLU A 159 -44.50 -26.85 35.51
N LYS A 160 -43.23 -26.82 35.95
CA LYS A 160 -42.06 -26.34 35.20
C LYS A 160 -41.43 -27.47 34.38
#